data_AF-A0A9W5PLT7-F1
#
_entry.id   AF-A0A9W5PLT7-F1
#
_cell.length_a   1.000
_cell.length_b   1.000
_cell.length_c   1.000
_cell.angle_alpha   90.00
_cell.angle_beta   90.00
_cell.angle_gamma   90.00
#
_symmetry.space_group_name_H-M   'P 1'
#
loop_
_entity.id
_entity.type
_entity.pdbx_description
1 polymer ?
#
loop_
_entity_poly.entity_id
_entity_poly.type
_entity_poly.pdbx_seq_one_letter_code
_entity_poly.pdbx_strand_id
1 'polypeptide(L)'
;MVIQFLRENKAVSFALAVIRVYLGYTWLMAGIGKLQGKGFDATGYLQGAIEKSKGAQPAVQSWWASFLQEFAIPNVDLFNTLL
;
A
#
# COMPACT_ATOMS: atom_id res chain seq x y z
N MET A 1 -27.95 -17.36 -10.03
CA MET A 1 -28.35 -17.89 -8.71
C MET A 1 -27.81 -17.04 -7.54
N VAL A 2 -26.49 -16.91 -7.34
CA VAL A 2 -25.91 -16.15 -6.20
C VAL A 2 -26.18 -14.63 -6.29
N ILE A 3 -25.94 -14.00 -7.45
CA ILE A 3 -26.16 -12.54 -7.61
C ILE A 3 -27.64 -12.17 -7.41
N GLN A 4 -28.54 -13.07 -7.81
CA GLN A 4 -29.98 -12.88 -7.66
C GLN A 4 -30.40 -12.95 -6.18
N PHE A 5 -29.87 -13.92 -5.43
CA PHE A 5 -30.04 -14.00 -3.97
C PHE A 5 -29.56 -12.74 -3.24
N LEU A 6 -28.39 -12.20 -3.61
CA LEU A 6 -27.85 -10.96 -3.03
C LEU A 6 -28.74 -9.73 -3.28
N ARG A 7 -29.45 -9.71 -4.42
CA ARG A 7 -30.29 -8.58 -4.87
C ARG A 7 -31.73 -8.67 -4.35
N GLU A 8 -32.29 -9.86 -4.27
CA GLU A 8 -33.69 -10.06 -3.90
C GLU A 8 -33.91 -10.11 -2.38
N ASN A 9 -32.90 -10.54 -1.62
CA ASN A 9 -32.99 -10.55 -0.17
C ASN A 9 -32.73 -9.15 0.42
N LYS A 10 -33.77 -8.52 0.96
CA LYS A 10 -33.73 -7.18 1.57
C LYS A 10 -32.69 -7.06 2.69
N ALA A 11 -32.53 -8.08 3.53
CA ALA A 11 -31.56 -8.06 4.63
C ALA A 11 -30.12 -8.07 4.11
N VAL A 12 -29.85 -8.89 3.08
CA VAL A 12 -28.53 -8.97 2.43
C VAL A 12 -28.23 -7.69 1.66
N SER A 13 -29.21 -7.12 0.97
CA SER A 13 -29.06 -5.85 0.26
C SER A 13 -28.73 -4.69 1.22
N PHE A 14 -29.35 -4.67 2.41
CA PHE A 14 -29.03 -3.68 3.44
C PHE A 14 -27.61 -3.87 4.01
N ALA A 15 -27.21 -5.11 4.31
CA ALA A 15 -25.85 -5.41 4.76
C ALA A 15 -24.80 -4.98 3.72
N LEU A 16 -25.05 -5.26 2.44
CA LEU A 16 -24.17 -4.83 1.34
C LEU A 16 -24.12 -3.30 1.19
N ALA A 17 -25.21 -2.59 1.48
CA ALA A 17 -25.23 -1.13 1.48
C ALA A 17 -24.31 -0.56 2.58
N VAL A 18 -24.39 -1.10 3.80
CA VAL A 18 -23.50 -0.71 4.91
C VAL A 18 -22.04 -0.98 4.56
N ILE A 19 -21.74 -2.17 4.03
CA ILE A 19 -20.38 -2.52 3.60
C ILE A 19 -19.87 -1.55 2.53
N ARG A 20 -20.71 -1.19 1.54
CA ARG A 20 -20.32 -0.21 0.50
C ARG A 20 -20.02 1.17 1.06
N VAL A 21 -20.84 1.66 2.00
CA VAL A 21 -20.58 2.96 2.63
C VAL A 21 -19.28 2.92 3.41
N TYR A 22 -19.02 1.85 4.18
CA TYR A 22 -17.76 1.67 4.91
C TYR A 22 -16.55 1.61 3.97
N LEU A 23 -16.62 0.81 2.90
CA LEU A 23 -15.53 0.70 1.92
C LEU A 23 -15.33 2.04 1.18
N GLY A 24 -16.41 2.72 0.80
CA GLY A 24 -16.35 4.03 0.16
C GLY A 24 -15.73 5.09 1.07
N TYR A 25 -16.11 5.12 2.35
CA TYR A 25 -15.49 5.99 3.35
C TYR A 25 -14.01 5.67 3.53
N THR A 26 -13.65 4.39 3.66
CA THR A 26 -12.25 3.96 3.82
C THR A 26 -11.42 4.37 2.60
N TRP A 27 -11.96 4.18 1.40
CA TRP A 27 -11.31 4.60 0.15
C TRP A 27 -11.15 6.12 0.07
N LEU A 28 -12.17 6.88 0.45
CA LEU A 28 -12.14 8.34 0.46
C LEU A 28 -11.14 8.88 1.48
N MET A 29 -11.13 8.34 2.71
CA MET A 29 -10.17 8.71 3.75
C MET A 29 -8.74 8.35 3.37
N ALA A 30 -8.52 7.19 2.73
CA ALA A 30 -7.22 6.84 2.18
C ALA A 30 -6.81 7.82 1.07
N GLY A 31 -7.74 8.23 0.20
CA GLY A 31 -7.53 9.27 -0.81
C GLY A 31 -7.14 10.62 -0.21
N ILE A 32 -7.85 11.08 0.83
CA ILE A 32 -7.51 12.30 1.57
C ILE A 32 -6.12 12.18 2.20
N GLY A 33 -5.77 11.05 2.79
CA GLY A 33 -4.44 10.79 3.35
C GLY A 33 -3.33 10.93 2.30
N LYS A 34 -3.58 10.51 1.06
CA LYS A 34 -2.65 10.74 -0.07
C LYS A 34 -2.52 12.22 -0.43
N LEU A 35 -3.64 12.95 -0.49
CA LEU A 35 -3.64 14.40 -0.80
C LEU A 35 -2.96 15.24 0.29
N GLN A 36 -3.00 14.79 1.55
CA GLN A 36 -2.37 15.46 2.69
C GLN A 36 -0.88 15.14 2.84
N GLY A 37 -0.26 14.41 1.91
CA GLY A 37 1.17 14.07 1.95
C GLY A 37 1.53 13.03 3.01
N LYS A 38 0.56 12.38 3.65
CA LYS A 38 0.77 11.31 4.64
C LYS A 38 0.69 9.91 4.04
N GLY A 39 0.55 9.81 2.72
CA GLY A 39 0.16 8.57 2.04
C GLY A 39 1.31 7.72 1.52
N PHE A 40 2.51 8.28 1.39
CA PHE A 40 3.64 7.57 0.80
C PHE A 40 4.87 7.65 1.72
N ASP A 41 5.32 6.48 2.16
CA ASP A 41 6.55 6.29 2.92
C ASP A 41 7.36 5.17 2.24
N ALA A 42 8.43 5.57 1.57
CA ALA A 42 9.38 4.73 0.87
C ALA A 42 10.18 3.85 1.83
N THR A 43 10.26 4.17 3.14
CA THR A 43 11.09 3.45 4.12
C THR A 43 10.84 1.95 4.09
N GLY A 44 9.57 1.52 4.13
CA GLY A 44 9.21 0.10 4.09
C GLY A 44 9.57 -0.58 2.76
N TYR A 45 9.44 0.14 1.65
CA TYR A 45 9.81 -0.37 0.33
C TYR A 45 11.34 -0.51 0.17
N LEU A 46 12.11 0.46 0.66
CA LEU A 46 13.56 0.44 0.64
C LEU A 46 14.13 -0.66 1.54
N GLN A 47 13.57 -0.85 2.74
CA GLN A 47 13.94 -1.95 3.63
C GLN A 47 13.63 -3.32 3.00
N GLY A 48 12.44 -3.49 2.40
CA GLY A 48 12.10 -4.72 1.69
C GLY A 48 13.01 -5.01 0.49
N ALA A 49 13.50 -3.98 -0.20
CA ALA A 49 14.48 -4.15 -1.28
C ALA A 49 15.85 -4.62 -0.77
N ILE A 50 16.30 -4.14 0.41
CA ILE A 50 17.52 -4.63 1.08
C ILE A 50 17.33 -6.08 1.56
N GLU A 51 16.15 -6.47 2.02
CA GLU A 51 15.91 -7.87 2.37
C GLU A 51 16.00 -8.79 1.16
N LYS A 52 15.51 -8.34 -0.01
CA LYS A 52 15.59 -9.08 -1.27
C LYS A 52 16.97 -9.11 -1.90
N SER A 53 17.93 -8.33 -1.39
CA SER A 53 19.34 -8.42 -1.78
C SER A 53 20.12 -9.45 -0.99
N LYS A 54 19.49 -10.10 0.01
CA LYS A 54 20.10 -11.15 0.83
C LYS A 54 19.70 -12.53 0.28
N GLY A 55 20.59 -13.52 0.44
CA GLY A 55 20.32 -14.92 0.09
C GLY A 55 21.13 -15.44 -1.11
N ALA A 56 20.90 -16.71 -1.47
CA ALA A 56 21.68 -17.44 -2.47
C ALA A 56 21.41 -17.03 -3.93
N GLN A 57 20.24 -16.45 -4.22
CA GLN A 57 19.90 -15.81 -5.49
C GLN A 57 19.27 -14.45 -5.21
N PRO A 58 20.07 -13.41 -4.97
CA PRO A 58 19.54 -12.11 -4.62
C PRO A 58 18.81 -11.52 -5.83
N ALA A 59 17.55 -11.11 -5.62
CA ALA A 59 16.76 -10.44 -6.65
C ALA A 59 17.22 -8.98 -6.86
N VAL A 60 17.98 -8.46 -5.89
CA VAL A 60 18.56 -7.11 -5.89
C VAL A 60 20.07 -7.25 -5.75
N GLN A 61 20.82 -6.60 -6.63
CA GLN A 61 22.28 -6.67 -6.60
C GLN A 61 22.85 -6.05 -5.31
N SER A 62 23.89 -6.65 -4.73
CA SER A 62 24.42 -6.25 -3.43
C SER A 62 24.91 -4.80 -3.38
N TRP A 63 25.46 -4.27 -4.48
CA TRP A 63 25.88 -2.85 -4.54
C TRP A 63 24.69 -1.88 -4.43
N TRP A 64 23.52 -2.27 -4.95
CA TRP A 64 22.31 -1.49 -4.82
C TRP A 64 21.84 -1.48 -3.36
N ALA A 65 21.95 -2.61 -2.67
CA ALA A 65 21.64 -2.69 -1.24
C ALA A 65 22.50 -1.76 -0.39
N SER A 66 23.81 -1.67 -0.68
CA SER A 66 24.71 -0.71 -0.03
C SER A 66 24.28 0.73 -0.27
N PHE A 67 23.94 1.10 -1.51
CA PHE A 67 23.39 2.44 -1.81
C PHE A 67 22.08 2.71 -1.05
N LEU A 68 21.17 1.73 -1.02
CA LEU A 68 19.92 1.87 -0.31
C LEU A 68 20.13 2.09 1.20
N GLN A 69 21.09 1.39 1.79
CA GLN A 69 21.39 1.47 3.22
C GLN A 69 22.16 2.74 3.60
N GLU A 70 23.12 3.17 2.80
CA GLU A 70 24.02 4.29 3.11
C GLU A 70 23.48 5.64 2.63
N PHE A 71 22.65 5.67 1.58
CA PHE A 71 22.16 6.91 0.98
C PHE A 71 20.63 7.00 0.97
N ALA A 72 19.92 5.97 0.48
CA ALA A 72 18.48 6.10 0.26
C ALA A 72 17.65 6.12 1.56
N ILE A 73 17.96 5.27 2.54
CA ILE A 73 17.28 5.24 3.85
C ILE A 73 17.57 6.52 4.65
N PRO A 74 18.83 6.99 4.80
CA PRO A 74 19.10 8.25 5.50
C PRO A 74 18.46 9.48 4.86
N ASN A 75 18.19 9.44 3.55
CA ASN A 75 17.57 10.53 2.80
C ASN A 75 16.15 10.17 2.31
N VAL A 76 15.42 9.33 3.06
CA VAL A 76 14.12 8.79 2.61
C VAL A 76 13.09 9.87 2.30
N ASP A 77 13.16 11.02 2.96
CA ASP A 77 12.28 12.16 2.69
C ASP A 77 12.37 12.69 1.26
N LEU A 78 13.57 12.62 0.64
CA LEU A 78 13.74 12.96 -0.79
C LEU A 78 12.98 11.97 -1.67
N PHE A 79 13.04 10.68 -1.33
CA PHE A 79 12.32 9.64 -2.08
C PHE A 79 10.82 9.72 -1.84
N ASN A 80 10.39 10.09 -0.63
CA ASN A 80 8.98 10.29 -0.30
C ASN A 80 8.32 11.45 -1.06
N THR A 81 9.12 12.41 -1.53
CA THR A 81 8.63 13.54 -2.34
C THR A 81 8.80 13.32 -3.85
N LEU A 82 9.78 12.52 -4.28
CA LEU A 82 10.04 12.23 -5.68
C LEU A 82 9.18 11.09 -6.25
N LEU A 83 8.73 10.16 -5.40
CA LEU A 83 7.89 8.99 -5.75
C LEU A 83 6.45 9.20 -5.30
#